data_AF-A0A2L0HDV4-F1
#
_entry.id   AF-A0A2L0HDV4-F1
#
_cell.length_a   1.000
_cell.length_b   1.000
_cell.length_c   1.000
_cell.angle_alpha   90.00
_cell.angle_beta   90.00
_cell.angle_gamma   90.00
#
_symmetry.space_group_name_H-M   'P 1'
#
loop_
_entity.id
_entity.type
_entity.pdbx_description
1 polymer ?
#
loop_
_entity_poly.entity_id
_entity_poly.type
_entity_poly.pdbx_seq_one_letter_code
_entity_poly.pdbx_strand_id
1 'polypeptide(L)'
;MSRQKLEVADIFRAYGPAWRRANAGHVSLTQLKVMAAIEACRTEALGGHVAACTKCGHNHIAYNSCKNRHCPKCQAPAARDWLARAEDLLPVEYFHVVFALRAERPAGGARPMSQRSALCLERKRANKMIRQALRRSRSL
;
A
#
# COMPACT_ATOMS: atom_id res chain seq x y z
N MET A 1 14.32 16.15 -1.82
CA MET A 1 14.01 14.72 -1.69
C MET A 1 14.87 13.96 -2.68
N SER A 2 15.81 13.11 -2.24
CA SER A 2 16.59 12.30 -3.17
C SER A 2 15.65 11.39 -3.95
N ARG A 3 15.75 11.42 -5.29
CA ARG A 3 15.00 10.52 -6.15
C ARG A 3 15.59 9.12 -5.97
N GLN A 4 14.79 8.15 -5.55
CA GLN A 4 15.25 6.76 -5.55
C GLN A 4 15.67 6.39 -6.97
N LYS A 5 16.86 5.80 -7.10
CA LYS A 5 17.51 5.53 -8.40
C LYS A 5 16.73 4.52 -9.25
N LEU A 6 15.83 3.75 -8.63
CA LEU A 6 14.98 2.74 -9.26
C LEU A 6 13.60 2.74 -8.61
N GLU A 7 12.54 2.91 -9.40
CA GLU A 7 11.15 2.82 -8.96
C GLU A 7 10.47 1.55 -9.52
N VAL A 8 9.41 1.07 -8.87
CA VAL A 8 8.58 -0.05 -9.38
C VAL A 8 8.01 0.27 -10.77
N ALA A 9 7.74 1.55 -11.04
CA ALA A 9 7.31 2.00 -12.36
C ALA A 9 8.37 1.70 -13.44
N ASP A 10 9.67 1.77 -13.12
CA ASP A 10 10.74 1.50 -14.07
C ASP A 10 10.80 0.00 -14.41
N ILE A 11 10.60 -0.87 -13.41
CA ILE A 11 10.48 -2.32 -13.62
C ILE A 11 9.29 -2.64 -14.53
N PHE A 12 8.13 -2.02 -14.27
CA PHE A 12 6.94 -2.23 -15.09
C PHE A 12 7.11 -1.72 -16.53
N ARG A 13 7.76 -0.58 -16.74
CA ARG A 13 8.06 -0.09 -18.09
C ARG A 13 9.01 -1.01 -18.85
N ALA A 14 10.06 -1.50 -18.19
CA ALA A 14 11.08 -2.34 -18.81
C ALA A 14 10.59 -3.77 -19.10
N TYR A 15 9.94 -4.42 -18.12
CA TYR A 15 9.61 -5.85 -18.16
C TYR A 15 8.12 -6.16 -18.20
N GLY A 16 7.27 -5.18 -17.85
CA GLY A 16 5.82 -5.34 -17.77
C GLY A 16 5.16 -5.80 -19.08
N PRO A 17 5.50 -5.25 -20.26
CA PRO A 17 4.91 -5.71 -21.51
C PRO A 17 5.16 -7.19 -21.82
N ALA A 18 6.40 -7.67 -21.63
CA ALA A 18 6.73 -9.08 -21.84
C ALA A 18 6.02 -9.99 -20.84
N TRP A 19 6.03 -9.61 -19.56
CA TRP A 19 5.37 -10.37 -18.51
C TRP A 19 3.84 -10.43 -18.69
N ARG A 20 3.20 -9.32 -19.08
CA ARG A 20 1.74 -9.28 -19.35
C ARG A 20 1.35 -10.19 -20.51
N ARG A 21 2.18 -10.29 -21.57
CA ARG A 21 1.96 -11.23 -22.69
C ARG A 21 2.10 -12.68 -22.23
N ALA A 22 3.14 -13.00 -21.48
CA ALA A 22 3.37 -14.36 -20.97
C ALA A 22 2.29 -14.82 -19.98
N ASN A 23 1.62 -13.90 -19.29
CA ASN A 23 0.58 -14.18 -18.28
C ASN A 23 -0.82 -13.78 -18.75
N ALA A 24 -1.04 -13.68 -20.07
CA ALA A 24 -2.36 -13.33 -20.61
C ALA A 24 -3.44 -14.31 -20.11
N GLY A 25 -4.57 -13.77 -19.65
CA GLY A 25 -5.67 -14.56 -19.06
C GLY A 25 -5.50 -14.91 -17.57
N HIS A 26 -4.30 -14.82 -17.01
CA HIS A 26 -4.04 -15.09 -15.58
C HIS A 26 -4.00 -13.83 -14.72
N VAL A 27 -4.00 -12.65 -15.33
CA VAL A 27 -3.95 -11.35 -14.64
C VAL A 27 -5.32 -10.70 -14.65
N SER A 28 -5.85 -10.38 -13.48
CA SER A 28 -7.13 -9.68 -13.36
C SER A 28 -7.06 -8.26 -13.92
N LEU A 29 -8.20 -7.75 -14.39
CA LEU A 29 -8.31 -6.36 -14.84
C LEU A 29 -7.87 -5.36 -13.75
N THR A 30 -8.16 -5.64 -12.49
CA THR A 30 -7.73 -4.79 -11.36
C THR A 30 -6.21 -4.71 -11.25
N GLN A 31 -5.50 -5.84 -11.39
CA GLN A 31 -4.05 -5.85 -11.38
C GLN A 31 -3.47 -5.06 -12.56
N LEU A 32 -4.03 -5.22 -13.77
CA LEU A 32 -3.61 -4.45 -14.95
C LEU A 32 -3.79 -2.95 -14.74
N LYS A 33 -4.93 -2.52 -14.17
CA LYS A 33 -5.18 -1.11 -13.82
C LYS A 33 -4.19 -0.58 -12.78
N VAL A 34 -3.79 -1.40 -11.81
CA VAL A 34 -2.76 -1.02 -10.82
C VAL A 34 -1.41 -0.84 -11.49
N MET A 35 -1.01 -1.77 -12.37
CA MET A 35 0.25 -1.65 -13.12
C MET A 35 0.28 -0.35 -13.94
N ALA A 36 -0.76 -0.09 -14.73
CA ALA A 36 -0.87 1.13 -15.56
C ALA A 36 -0.86 2.41 -14.71
N ALA A 37 -1.58 2.42 -13.57
CA ALA A 37 -1.57 3.58 -12.66
C ALA A 37 -0.18 3.86 -12.07
N ILE A 38 0.57 2.80 -11.74
CA ILE A 38 1.95 2.93 -11.24
C ILE A 38 2.88 3.45 -12.34
N GLU A 39 2.75 2.94 -13.57
CA GLU A 39 3.53 3.40 -14.74
C GLU A 39 3.27 4.89 -15.05
N ALA A 40 2.04 5.39 -14.90
CA ALA A 40 1.68 6.78 -15.18
C ALA A 40 1.96 7.76 -14.03
N CYS A 41 2.24 7.26 -12.82
CA CYS A 41 2.30 8.10 -11.62
C CYS A 41 3.42 9.16 -11.68
N ARG A 42 3.08 10.44 -11.44
CA ARG A 42 4.02 11.59 -11.47
C ARG A 42 4.73 11.75 -12.82
N THR A 43 3.99 11.50 -13.90
CA THR A 43 4.43 11.75 -15.28
C THR A 43 3.48 12.75 -15.95
N GLU A 44 3.87 13.25 -17.12
CA GLU A 44 3.04 14.12 -17.95
C GLU A 44 1.69 13.51 -18.33
N ALA A 45 1.58 12.17 -18.38
CA ALA A 45 0.36 11.46 -18.72
C ALA A 45 -0.81 11.74 -17.75
N LEU A 46 -0.52 12.17 -16.52
CA LEU A 46 -1.53 12.57 -15.52
C LEU A 46 -1.69 14.09 -15.41
N GLY A 47 -1.01 14.84 -16.26
CA GLY A 47 -0.88 16.29 -16.17
C GLY A 47 -0.06 16.74 -14.96
N GLY A 48 0.03 18.05 -14.79
CA GLY A 48 0.76 18.67 -13.70
C GLY A 48 0.50 20.17 -13.60
N HIS A 49 1.16 20.78 -12.63
CA HIS A 49 1.09 22.20 -12.37
C HIS A 49 2.46 22.83 -12.57
N VAL A 50 2.49 24.02 -13.14
CA VAL A 50 3.70 24.84 -13.25
C VAL A 50 3.55 26.00 -12.27
N ALA A 51 4.45 26.09 -11.31
CA ALA A 51 4.54 27.21 -10.39
C ALA A 51 5.75 28.07 -10.77
N ALA A 52 5.53 29.36 -11.02
CA ALA A 52 6.58 30.31 -11.33
C ALA A 52 6.88 31.17 -10.09
N CYS A 53 8.16 31.31 -9.74
CA CYS A 53 8.58 32.22 -8.69
C CYS A 53 8.55 33.65 -9.22
N THR A 54 7.74 34.52 -8.60
CA THR A 54 7.60 35.94 -9.00
C THR A 54 8.86 36.78 -8.73
N LYS A 55 9.80 36.28 -7.92
CA LYS A 55 11.04 37.00 -7.58
C LYS A 55 12.25 36.63 -8.44
N CYS A 56 12.37 35.37 -8.85
CA CYS A 56 13.54 34.88 -9.60
C CYS A 56 13.20 34.26 -10.96
N GLY A 57 11.92 34.22 -11.36
CA GLY A 57 11.49 33.64 -12.64
C GLY A 57 11.63 32.13 -12.74
N HIS A 58 12.05 31.45 -11.66
CA HIS A 58 12.21 30.00 -11.67
C HIS A 58 10.87 29.28 -11.77
N ASN A 59 10.75 28.38 -12.75
CA ASN A 59 9.57 27.54 -12.95
C ASN A 59 9.78 26.16 -12.36
N HIS A 60 8.86 25.75 -11.49
CA HIS A 60 8.81 24.44 -10.87
C HIS A 60 7.61 23.66 -11.40
N ILE A 61 7.88 22.51 -12.04
CA ILE A 61 6.85 21.62 -12.59
C ILE A 61 6.57 20.49 -11.60
N ALA A 62 5.31 20.33 -11.22
CA ALA A 62 4.85 19.26 -10.33
C ALA A 62 3.78 18.40 -11.02
N TYR A 63 4.12 17.15 -11.35
CA TYR A 63 3.17 16.19 -11.93
C TYR A 63 2.21 15.61 -10.90
N ASN A 64 1.01 15.25 -11.34
CA ASN A 64 -0.04 14.69 -10.49
C ASN A 64 0.26 13.23 -10.09
N SER A 65 -0.23 12.84 -8.91
CA SER A 65 -0.14 11.46 -8.43
C SER A 65 -1.28 10.61 -8.99
N CYS A 66 -1.05 9.30 -9.16
CA CYS A 66 -2.09 8.38 -9.65
C CYS A 66 -3.18 8.06 -8.62
N LYS A 67 -3.02 8.49 -7.36
CA LYS A 67 -3.95 8.28 -6.23
C LYS A 67 -4.33 6.81 -5.96
N ASN A 68 -3.62 5.84 -6.53
CA ASN A 68 -3.89 4.42 -6.30
C ASN A 68 -3.27 3.97 -4.96
N ARG A 69 -4.07 3.28 -4.13
CA ARG A 69 -3.64 2.78 -2.81
C ARG A 69 -2.48 1.79 -2.88
N HIS A 70 -2.29 1.11 -4.02
CA HIS A 70 -1.21 0.14 -4.22
C HIS A 70 0.07 0.78 -4.76
N CYS A 71 0.06 2.07 -5.08
CA CYS A 71 1.22 2.75 -5.62
C CYS A 71 2.24 3.08 -4.50
N PRO A 72 3.45 2.49 -4.51
CA PRO A 72 4.44 2.73 -3.46
C PRO A 72 4.82 4.21 -3.37
N LYS A 73 4.88 4.91 -4.51
CA LYS A 73 5.19 6.34 -4.58
C LYS A 73 4.13 7.23 -3.91
N CYS A 74 2.84 6.87 -4.06
CA CYS A 74 1.75 7.61 -3.43
C CYS A 74 1.63 7.29 -1.93
N GLN A 75 1.95 6.06 -1.51
CA GLN A 75 1.88 5.64 -0.11
C GLN A 75 3.15 5.97 0.69
N ALA A 76 4.27 6.29 0.01
CA ALA A 76 5.55 6.56 0.66
C ALA A 76 5.51 7.66 1.74
N PRO A 77 4.77 8.77 1.60
CA PRO A 77 4.64 9.75 2.69
C PRO A 77 4.02 9.14 3.94
N ALA A 78 2.86 8.50 3.82
CA ALA A 78 2.20 7.85 4.95
C ALA A 78 3.06 6.76 5.60
N ALA A 79 3.80 6.00 4.78
CA ALA A 79 4.74 5.00 5.28
C ALA A 79 5.91 5.64 6.06
N ARG A 80 6.45 6.77 5.60
CA ARG A 80 7.49 7.52 6.33
C ARG A 80 6.96 8.13 7.61
N ASP A 81 5.78 8.72 7.58
CA ASP A 81 5.14 9.28 8.78
C ASP A 81 4.90 8.19 9.82
N TRP A 82 4.48 7.01 9.40
CA TRP A 82 4.37 5.83 10.27
C TRP A 82 5.74 5.38 10.80
N LEU A 83 6.78 5.30 9.96
CA LEU A 83 8.13 4.93 10.38
C LEU A 83 8.76 5.93 11.35
N ALA A 84 8.45 7.23 11.24
CA ALA A 84 8.92 8.23 12.18
C ALA A 84 8.40 8.00 13.60
N ARG A 85 7.28 7.28 13.75
CA ARG A 85 6.74 6.83 15.04
C ARG A 85 7.42 5.57 15.57
N ALA A 86 8.38 4.98 14.84
CA ALA A 86 9.06 3.78 15.29
C ALA A 86 9.92 4.02 16.55
N GLU A 87 10.34 5.27 16.81
CA GLU A 87 11.07 5.64 18.03
C GLU A 87 10.18 5.57 19.28
N ASP A 88 8.85 5.65 19.12
CA ASP A 88 7.89 5.47 20.23
C ASP A 88 7.77 3.99 20.64
N LEU A 89 8.38 3.07 19.88
CA LEU A 89 8.32 1.64 20.16
C LEU A 89 9.34 1.26 21.24
N LEU A 90 8.88 0.54 22.26
CA LEU A 90 9.73 -0.10 23.27
C LEU A 90 10.67 -1.10 22.60
N PRO A 91 11.90 -1.33 23.08
CA PRO A 91 12.84 -2.28 22.49
C PRO A 91 12.45 -3.74 22.82
N VAL A 92 11.28 -4.17 22.35
CA VAL A 92 10.70 -5.51 22.54
C VAL A 92 10.25 -6.09 21.21
N GLU A 93 10.04 -7.40 21.14
CA GLU A 93 9.55 -8.05 19.92
C GLU A 93 8.11 -7.61 19.59
N TYR A 94 7.91 -7.09 18.37
CA TYR A 94 6.60 -6.72 17.86
C TYR A 94 6.09 -7.72 16.82
N PHE A 95 4.79 -8.03 16.91
CA PHE A 95 4.06 -8.74 15.86
C PHE A 95 3.12 -7.76 15.15
N HIS A 96 3.34 -7.50 13.87
CA HIS A 96 2.44 -6.66 13.07
C HIS A 96 1.32 -7.53 12.46
N VAL A 97 0.08 -7.30 12.89
CA VAL A 97 -1.10 -8.02 12.41
C VAL A 97 -1.98 -7.09 11.58
N VAL A 98 -2.06 -7.34 10.28
CA VAL A 98 -2.93 -6.60 9.34
C VAL A 98 -4.09 -7.49 8.94
N PHE A 99 -5.33 -7.01 9.07
CA PHE A 99 -6.52 -7.71 8.61
C PHE A 99 -7.50 -6.74 7.94
N ALA A 100 -8.17 -7.23 6.90
CA ALA A 100 -9.20 -6.45 6.21
C ALA A 100 -10.52 -6.56 6.97
N LEU A 101 -11.00 -5.45 7.53
CA LEU A 101 -12.39 -5.34 7.98
C LEU A 101 -13.29 -5.36 6.74
N ARG A 102 -14.05 -6.44 6.56
CA ARG A 102 -15.12 -6.45 5.55
C ARG A 102 -16.21 -5.50 6.03
N ALA A 103 -16.49 -4.46 5.24
CA ALA A 103 -17.70 -3.66 5.45
C ALA A 103 -18.91 -4.60 5.36
N GLU A 104 -19.85 -4.45 6.30
CA GLU A 104 -21.09 -5.23 6.31
C GLU A 104 -21.82 -5.06 4.97
N ARG A 105 -22.08 -6.18 4.29
CA ARG A 105 -23.00 -6.21 3.15
C ARG A 105 -24.41 -6.14 3.72
N PRO A 106 -25.24 -5.14 3.40
CA PRO A 106 -26.65 -5.19 3.74
C PRO A 106 -27.31 -6.17 2.77
N ALA A 107 -27.47 -7.42 3.18
CA ALA A 107 -28.35 -8.37 2.53
C ALA A 107 -29.15 -9.05 3.64
N GLY A 108 -30.47 -8.90 3.57
CA GLY A 108 -31.37 -9.15 4.68
C GLY A 108 -31.32 -10.55 5.28
N GLY A 109 -31.77 -10.63 6.53
CA GLY A 109 -32.35 -11.84 7.09
C GLY A 109 -31.57 -12.60 8.15
N ALA A 110 -30.30 -12.29 8.44
CA ALA A 110 -29.57 -12.92 9.54
C ALA A 110 -29.14 -11.86 10.57
N ARG A 111 -29.49 -12.08 11.85
CA ARG A 111 -29.08 -11.19 12.96
C ARG A 111 -27.57 -10.96 12.88
N PRO A 112 -27.09 -9.69 12.81
CA PRO A 112 -25.68 -9.43 12.69
C PRO A 112 -24.96 -9.90 13.96
N MET A 113 -23.88 -10.64 13.76
CA MET A 113 -22.90 -10.87 14.81
C MET A 113 -22.37 -9.49 15.22
N SER A 114 -22.67 -9.05 16.44
CA SER A 114 -22.28 -7.71 16.90
C SER A 114 -20.80 -7.43 16.63
N GLN A 115 -20.43 -6.19 16.31
CA GLN A 115 -19.02 -5.80 16.11
C GLN A 115 -18.10 -6.29 17.24
N ARG A 116 -18.60 -6.35 18.49
CA ARG A 116 -17.90 -6.92 19.65
C ARG A 116 -17.53 -8.40 19.47
N SER A 117 -18.43 -9.20 18.90
CA SER A 117 -18.21 -10.64 18.67
C SER A 117 -17.22 -10.89 17.54
N ALA A 118 -17.27 -10.10 16.46
CA ALA A 118 -16.27 -10.15 15.38
C ALA A 118 -14.88 -9.75 15.89
N LEU A 119 -14.77 -8.64 16.63
CA LEU A 119 -13.52 -8.22 17.27
C LEU A 119 -13.00 -9.25 18.28
N CYS A 120 -13.88 -9.93 19.02
CA CYS A 120 -13.50 -11.00 19.95
C CYS A 120 -12.92 -12.22 19.22
N LEU A 121 -13.54 -12.64 18.11
CA LEU A 121 -13.05 -13.77 17.31
C LEU A 121 -11.69 -13.44 16.68
N GLU A 122 -11.51 -12.23 16.17
CA GLU A 122 -10.25 -11.77 15.60
C GLU A 122 -9.16 -11.62 16.67
N ARG A 123 -9.50 -11.11 17.86
CA ARG A 123 -8.59 -11.10 19.01
C ARG A 123 -8.17 -12.51 19.42
N LYS A 124 -9.07 -13.51 19.34
CA LYS A 124 -8.72 -14.92 19.60
C LYS A 124 -7.77 -15.47 18.53
N ARG A 125 -7.98 -15.13 17.26
CA ARG A 125 -7.09 -15.53 16.13
C ARG A 125 -5.69 -14.92 16.26
N ALA A 126 -5.60 -13.61 16.52
CA ALA A 126 -4.34 -12.92 16.75
C ALA A 126 -3.58 -13.52 17.95
N ASN A 127 -4.26 -13.75 19.08
CA ASN A 127 -3.65 -14.40 20.25
C ASN A 127 -3.16 -15.82 19.96
N LYS A 128 -3.89 -16.60 19.14
CA LYS A 128 -3.46 -17.94 18.72
C LYS A 128 -2.16 -17.86 17.90
N MET A 129 -2.07 -16.91 16.97
CA MET A 129 -0.87 -16.70 16.15
C MET A 129 0.33 -16.27 17.01
N ILE A 130 0.14 -15.34 17.93
CA ILE A 130 1.19 -14.89 18.88
C ILE A 130 1.68 -16.08 19.72
N ARG A 131 0.78 -16.88 20.30
CA ARG A 131 1.14 -18.09 21.07
C ARG A 131 1.85 -19.16 20.23
N GLN A 132 1.61 -19.21 18.93
CA GLN A 132 2.29 -20.15 18.04
C GLN A 132 3.69 -19.65 17.67
N ALA A 133 3.85 -18.34 17.45
CA ALA A 133 5.15 -17.71 17.24
C ALA A 133 6.05 -17.82 18.47
N LEU A 134 5.54 -17.52 19.67
CA LEU A 134 6.29 -17.65 20.94
C LEU A 134 6.70 -19.09 21.26
N ARG A 135 5.95 -20.09 20.78
CA ARG A 135 6.34 -21.49 20.93
C ARG A 135 7.51 -21.86 20.02
N ARG A 136 7.54 -21.32 18.79
CA ARG A 136 8.62 -21.55 17.83
C ARG A 136 9.93 -20.85 18.25
N SER A 137 9.87 -19.67 18.85
CA SER A 137 11.08 -18.96 19.31
C SER A 137 11.74 -19.59 20.54
N ARG A 138 11.01 -20.36 21.35
CA ARG A 138 11.58 -21.16 22.46
C ARG A 138 12.15 -22.52 22.04
N SER A 139 12.03 -22.88 20.76
CA SER A 139 12.50 -24.15 20.20
C SER A 139 13.86 -24.03 19.48
N LEU A 140 14.42 -22.82 19.44
CA LEU A 140 15.74 -22.45 18.93
C LEU A 140 16.61 -22.02 20.11
#